data_AF-A0A944CZR0-F1
#
_entry.id   AF-A0A944CZR0-F1
#
_cell.length_a   1.000
_cell.length_b   1.000
_cell.length_c   1.000
_cell.angle_alpha   90.00
_cell.angle_beta   90.00
_cell.angle_gamma   90.00
#
_symmetry.space_group_name_H-M   'P 1'
#
loop_
_entity.id
_entity.type
_entity.pdbx_description
1 polymer ?
#
loop_
_entity_poly.entity_id
_entity_poly.type
_entity_poly.pdbx_seq_one_letter_code
_entity_poly.pdbx_strand_id
1 'polypeptide(L)'
;MKKEIKLFAFVGIFIFSIFVPCLSANAYINQQSSFAIVTHSEKQILQQEYKKMENMTEDELQKQIHNTKNISEERGIYTKYELKLAWLAAAKIAEMKGYPLAAQLVKNSVYGEDYNERDGKFADAIKETSLYNKMLSHKGFCQKHRFTRSLNGDLFFAINKFKHYTYYNRNDMYIFDTFDFAADYKYDNVFVSIVNNWAFLNQNMHVLNPIKVGIEITN
;
A
#
# COMPACT_ATOMS: atom_id res chain seq x y z
N MET A 1 -13.30 -36.05 -81.63
CA MET A 1 -12.45 -34.84 -81.63
C MET A 1 -11.99 -34.57 -80.20
N LYS A 2 -10.69 -34.72 -79.93
CA LYS A 2 -10.03 -34.46 -78.63
C LYS A 2 -9.15 -33.23 -78.81
N LYS A 3 -9.05 -32.43 -77.73
CA LYS A 3 -7.97 -31.47 -77.37
C LYS A 3 -7.91 -30.17 -78.22
N GLU A 4 -7.65 -28.97 -77.70
CA GLU A 4 -7.40 -28.37 -76.38
C GLU A 4 -7.84 -26.89 -76.47
N ILE A 5 -8.30 -26.22 -75.39
CA ILE A 5 -8.15 -24.75 -75.26
C ILE A 5 -7.88 -24.34 -73.79
N LYS A 6 -6.61 -23.99 -73.60
CA LYS A 6 -5.97 -22.90 -72.84
C LYS A 6 -6.73 -22.12 -71.73
N LEU A 7 -5.97 -22.03 -70.63
CA LEU A 7 -6.04 -21.19 -69.44
C LEU A 7 -5.87 -19.68 -69.75
N PHE A 8 -6.80 -18.85 -69.26
CA PHE A 8 -6.74 -17.39 -69.01
C PHE A 8 -7.93 -17.10 -68.06
N ALA A 9 -8.00 -16.17 -67.12
CA ALA A 9 -7.08 -15.40 -66.29
C ALA A 9 -7.96 -14.82 -65.15
N PHE A 10 -7.33 -14.24 -64.13
CA PHE A 10 -7.85 -13.13 -63.29
C PHE A 10 -8.68 -13.41 -62.01
N VAL A 11 -7.99 -13.09 -60.90
CA VAL A 11 -8.43 -12.34 -59.71
C VAL A 11 -9.31 -13.04 -58.66
N GLY A 12 -8.65 -13.37 -57.55
CA GLY A 12 -9.26 -13.55 -56.24
C GLY A 12 -8.23 -13.22 -55.16
N ILE A 13 -8.19 -11.96 -54.76
CA ILE A 13 -7.40 -11.47 -53.62
C ILE A 13 -7.91 -12.17 -52.35
N PHE A 14 -7.11 -13.04 -51.74
CA PHE A 14 -7.35 -13.54 -50.38
C PHE A 14 -6.64 -12.61 -49.39
N ILE A 15 -7.33 -11.54 -48.99
CA ILE A 15 -7.00 -10.84 -47.74
C ILE A 15 -7.67 -11.63 -46.62
N PHE A 16 -6.90 -12.47 -45.92
CA PHE A 16 -7.28 -12.91 -44.59
C PHE A 16 -7.12 -11.69 -43.66
N SER A 17 -8.16 -10.86 -43.61
CA SER A 17 -8.24 -9.80 -42.61
C SER A 17 -8.60 -10.45 -41.28
N ILE A 18 -7.66 -10.42 -40.35
CA ILE A 18 -7.85 -10.85 -38.97
C ILE A 18 -8.75 -9.79 -38.30
N PHE A 19 -10.07 -9.91 -38.49
CA PHE A 19 -11.03 -9.07 -37.78
C PHE A 19 -11.40 -9.73 -36.46
N VAL A 20 -10.53 -9.60 -35.47
CA VAL A 20 -10.95 -9.55 -34.06
C VAL A 20 -10.18 -8.38 -33.45
N PRO A 21 -10.81 -7.20 -33.32
CA PRO A 21 -11.09 -6.77 -31.94
C PRO A 21 -12.23 -5.76 -31.83
N CYS A 22 -13.36 -6.10 -31.18
CA CYS A 22 -14.13 -5.11 -30.39
C CYS A 22 -15.23 -5.74 -29.50
N LEU A 23 -14.99 -6.89 -28.87
CA LEU A 23 -15.85 -7.34 -27.76
C LEU A 23 -15.08 -7.47 -26.44
N SER A 24 -13.76 -7.64 -26.48
CA SER A 24 -12.92 -7.71 -25.28
C SER A 24 -12.62 -6.34 -24.67
N ALA A 25 -12.56 -5.26 -25.46
CA ALA A 25 -12.28 -3.92 -24.95
C ALA A 25 -13.45 -3.37 -24.10
N ASN A 26 -14.70 -3.51 -24.55
CA ASN A 26 -15.86 -3.04 -23.79
C ASN A 26 -16.15 -3.89 -22.55
N ALA A 27 -15.93 -5.22 -22.61
CA ALA A 27 -16.06 -6.08 -21.43
C ALA A 27 -14.97 -5.76 -20.38
N TYR A 28 -13.74 -5.54 -20.82
CA TYR A 28 -12.63 -5.15 -19.95
C TYR A 28 -12.83 -3.76 -19.33
N ILE A 29 -13.28 -2.77 -20.11
CA ILE A 29 -13.58 -1.42 -19.62
C ILE A 29 -14.75 -1.44 -18.62
N ASN A 30 -15.81 -2.23 -18.88
CA ASN A 30 -16.95 -2.37 -17.95
C ASN A 30 -16.58 -3.15 -16.67
N GLN A 31 -15.69 -4.13 -16.77
CA GLN A 31 -15.19 -4.85 -15.60
C GLN A 31 -14.26 -3.96 -14.75
N GLN A 32 -13.43 -3.14 -15.40
CA GLN A 32 -12.53 -2.23 -14.71
C GLN A 32 -13.28 -1.05 -14.08
N SER A 33 -14.33 -0.52 -14.72
CA SER A 33 -15.18 0.52 -14.16
C SER A 33 -16.05 0.01 -12.99
N SER A 34 -16.64 -1.18 -13.10
CA SER A 34 -17.40 -1.79 -12.00
C SER A 34 -16.50 -2.14 -10.80
N PHE A 35 -15.29 -2.65 -11.04
CA PHE A 35 -14.29 -2.87 -9.99
C PHE A 35 -13.85 -1.54 -9.33
N ALA A 36 -13.65 -0.48 -10.11
CA ALA A 36 -13.32 0.85 -9.59
C ALA A 36 -14.45 1.42 -8.71
N ILE A 37 -15.71 1.21 -9.07
CA ILE A 37 -16.87 1.65 -8.27
C ILE A 37 -16.95 0.88 -6.95
N VAL A 38 -16.78 -0.45 -6.97
CA VAL A 38 -16.81 -1.29 -5.76
C VAL A 38 -15.64 -0.99 -4.83
N THR A 39 -14.44 -0.75 -5.38
CA THR A 39 -13.27 -0.37 -4.56
C THR A 39 -13.42 1.03 -3.96
N HIS A 40 -14.01 1.97 -4.70
CA HIS A 40 -14.31 3.31 -4.19
C HIS A 40 -15.34 3.27 -3.06
N SER A 41 -16.40 2.47 -3.18
CA SER A 41 -17.40 2.33 -2.11
C SER A 41 -16.84 1.61 -0.89
N GLU A 42 -16.05 0.54 -1.06
CA GLU A 42 -15.39 -0.16 0.05
C GLU A 42 -14.48 0.79 0.83
N LYS A 43 -13.64 1.58 0.13
CA LYS A 43 -12.75 2.57 0.75
C LYS A 43 -13.52 3.58 1.60
N GLN A 44 -14.60 4.15 1.09
CA GLN A 44 -15.41 5.11 1.83
C GLN A 44 -15.98 4.50 3.11
N ILE A 45 -16.46 3.26 3.05
CA ILE A 45 -16.99 2.55 4.22
C ILE A 45 -15.86 2.30 5.23
N LEU A 46 -14.69 1.80 4.79
CA LEU A 46 -13.54 1.57 5.66
C LEU A 46 -13.09 2.87 6.36
N GLN A 47 -13.09 4.00 5.65
CA GLN A 47 -12.78 5.31 6.24
C GLN A 47 -13.81 5.76 7.28
N GLN A 48 -15.09 5.48 7.06
CA GLN A 48 -16.15 5.75 8.04
C GLN A 48 -15.99 4.87 9.29
N GLU A 49 -15.71 3.58 9.13
CA GLU A 49 -15.44 2.69 10.25
C GLU A 49 -14.19 3.11 11.03
N TYR A 50 -13.10 3.51 10.35
CA TYR A 50 -11.91 4.03 11.01
C TYR A 50 -12.21 5.26 11.87
N LYS A 51 -13.03 6.20 11.39
CA LYS A 51 -13.46 7.36 12.20
C LYS A 51 -14.21 6.97 13.47
N LYS A 52 -14.96 5.86 13.46
CA LYS A 52 -15.58 5.34 14.68
C LYS A 52 -14.52 4.81 15.65
N MET A 53 -13.50 4.12 15.12
CA MET A 53 -12.36 3.60 15.90
C MET A 53 -11.53 4.71 16.57
N GLU A 54 -11.53 5.94 16.05
CA GLU A 54 -10.85 7.08 16.68
C GLU A 54 -11.37 7.39 18.09
N ASN A 55 -12.61 7.00 18.40
CA ASN A 55 -13.24 7.20 19.70
C ASN A 55 -13.33 5.91 20.55
N MET A 56 -12.77 4.81 20.06
CA MET A 56 -12.78 3.53 20.78
C MET A 56 -11.59 3.44 21.73
N THR A 57 -11.80 2.74 22.84
CA THR A 57 -10.73 2.33 23.77
C THR A 57 -9.87 1.23 23.16
N GLU A 58 -8.67 1.03 23.72
CA GLU A 58 -7.78 -0.06 23.31
C GLU A 58 -8.48 -1.42 23.42
N ASP A 59 -9.20 -1.67 24.51
CA ASP A 59 -9.91 -2.94 24.73
C ASP A 59 -10.99 -3.20 23.68
N GLU A 60 -11.72 -2.17 23.26
CA GLU A 60 -12.72 -2.27 22.18
C GLU A 60 -12.07 -2.61 20.84
N LEU A 61 -10.92 -1.99 20.53
CA LEU A 61 -10.16 -2.27 19.32
C LEU A 61 -9.61 -3.71 19.31
N GLN A 62 -9.07 -4.17 20.45
CA GLN A 62 -8.60 -5.55 20.62
C GLN A 62 -9.76 -6.54 20.47
N LYS A 63 -10.93 -6.21 21.04
CA LYS A 63 -12.14 -7.03 20.91
C LYS A 63 -12.60 -7.12 19.46
N GLN A 64 -12.50 -6.04 18.69
CA GLN A 64 -12.83 -6.08 17.25
C GLN A 64 -11.95 -7.09 16.50
N ILE A 65 -10.63 -7.06 16.74
CA ILE A 65 -9.69 -8.03 16.14
C ILE A 65 -10.02 -9.46 16.56
N HIS A 66 -10.32 -9.67 17.85
CA HIS A 66 -10.71 -10.98 18.37
C HIS A 66 -12.00 -11.50 17.72
N ASN A 67 -13.02 -10.65 17.56
CA ASN A 67 -14.27 -11.02 16.91
C ASN A 67 -14.04 -11.41 15.44
N THR A 68 -13.20 -10.66 14.71
CA THR A 68 -12.82 -11.02 13.33
C THR A 68 -12.17 -12.40 13.27
N LYS A 69 -11.29 -12.73 14.22
CA LYS A 69 -10.70 -14.07 14.33
C LYS A 69 -11.77 -15.14 14.56
N ASN A 70 -12.66 -14.97 15.53
CA ASN A 70 -13.67 -15.98 15.84
C ASN A 70 -14.63 -16.22 14.67
N ILE A 71 -15.07 -15.14 14.00
CA ILE A 71 -15.90 -15.24 12.77
C ILE A 71 -15.18 -16.08 11.71
N SER A 72 -13.86 -15.88 11.54
CA SER A 72 -13.08 -16.63 10.56
C SER A 72 -12.99 -18.13 10.90
N GLU A 73 -12.85 -18.48 12.17
CA GLU A 73 -12.75 -19.87 12.64
C GLU A 73 -14.09 -20.60 12.59
N GLU A 74 -15.20 -19.90 12.87
CA GLU A 74 -16.54 -20.48 12.88
C GLU A 74 -17.12 -20.68 11.47
N ARG A 75 -16.88 -19.74 10.55
CA ARG A 75 -17.48 -19.76 9.21
C ARG A 75 -16.57 -20.37 8.14
N GLY A 76 -15.29 -20.55 8.43
CA GLY A 76 -14.27 -20.96 7.46
C GLY A 76 -14.05 -19.98 6.31
N ILE A 77 -14.67 -18.78 6.38
CA ILE A 77 -14.61 -17.73 5.36
C ILE A 77 -14.55 -16.40 6.10
N TYR A 78 -13.49 -15.62 5.87
CA TYR A 78 -13.44 -14.21 6.20
C TYR A 78 -13.79 -13.39 4.95
N THR A 79 -14.48 -12.28 5.11
CA THR A 79 -14.49 -11.28 4.05
C THR A 79 -13.18 -10.50 4.11
N LYS A 80 -12.60 -10.21 2.93
CA LYS A 80 -11.43 -9.30 2.82
C LYS A 80 -11.66 -8.00 3.59
N TYR A 81 -12.91 -7.54 3.64
CA TYR A 81 -13.36 -6.37 4.37
C TYR A 81 -13.17 -6.48 5.89
N GLU A 82 -13.61 -7.57 6.54
CA GLU A 82 -13.44 -7.75 7.99
C GLU A 82 -11.97 -7.79 8.41
N LEU A 83 -11.11 -8.41 7.60
CA LEU A 83 -9.67 -8.40 7.82
C LEU A 83 -9.08 -6.99 7.72
N LYS A 84 -9.52 -6.19 6.74
CA LYS A 84 -9.11 -4.80 6.62
C LYS A 84 -9.52 -3.98 7.85
N LEU A 85 -10.72 -4.19 8.40
CA LEU A 85 -11.14 -3.55 9.65
C LEU A 85 -10.29 -3.97 10.85
N ALA A 86 -9.89 -5.24 10.93
CA ALA A 86 -9.01 -5.71 12.00
C ALA A 86 -7.59 -5.10 11.88
N TRP A 87 -7.08 -4.94 10.65
CA TRP A 87 -5.83 -4.22 10.40
C TRP A 87 -5.91 -2.72 10.74
N LEU A 88 -7.06 -2.08 10.49
CA LEU A 88 -7.31 -0.70 10.88
C LEU A 88 -7.36 -0.53 12.40
N ALA A 89 -7.97 -1.47 13.12
CA ALA A 89 -7.94 -1.49 14.58
C ALA A 89 -6.51 -1.68 15.11
N ALA A 90 -5.73 -2.59 14.50
CA ALA A 90 -4.32 -2.78 14.84
C ALA A 90 -3.48 -1.51 14.62
N ALA A 91 -3.69 -0.82 13.50
CA ALA A 91 -3.06 0.48 13.24
C ALA A 91 -3.42 1.51 14.31
N LYS A 92 -4.70 1.59 14.70
CA LYS A 92 -5.14 2.52 15.75
C LYS A 92 -4.51 2.22 17.11
N ILE A 93 -4.39 0.93 17.48
CA ILE A 93 -3.68 0.53 18.69
C ILE A 93 -2.21 0.95 18.62
N ALA A 94 -1.52 0.75 17.48
CA ALA A 94 -0.15 1.21 17.31
C ALA A 94 0.01 2.73 17.46
N GLU A 95 -0.92 3.51 16.90
CA GLU A 95 -0.97 4.96 17.10
C GLU A 95 -1.07 5.31 18.60
N MET A 96 -1.97 4.66 19.34
CA MET A 96 -2.16 4.86 20.78
C MET A 96 -0.92 4.47 21.61
N LYS A 97 -0.10 3.54 21.11
CA LYS A 97 1.12 3.07 21.76
C LYS A 97 2.37 3.86 21.38
N GLY A 98 2.21 4.98 20.68
CA GLY A 98 3.33 5.86 20.31
C GLY A 98 4.01 5.51 19.00
N TYR A 99 3.32 4.79 18.11
CA TYR A 99 3.78 4.48 16.75
C TYR A 99 2.87 5.08 15.66
N PRO A 100 2.56 6.39 15.70
CA PRO A 100 1.63 7.03 14.76
C PRO A 100 2.10 6.98 13.30
N LEU A 101 3.40 7.00 13.01
CA LEU A 101 3.92 6.98 11.65
C LEU A 101 3.76 5.59 11.03
N ALA A 102 4.14 4.53 11.76
CA ALA A 102 3.92 3.16 11.31
C ALA A 102 2.42 2.85 11.16
N ALA A 103 1.60 3.29 12.12
CA ALA A 103 0.15 3.17 12.04
C ALA A 103 -0.43 3.84 10.78
N GLN A 104 0.06 5.03 10.43
CA GLN A 104 -0.38 5.75 9.25
C GLN A 104 -0.10 4.96 7.96
N LEU A 105 1.08 4.34 7.82
CA LEU A 105 1.39 3.54 6.63
C LEU A 105 0.58 2.24 6.56
N VAL A 106 0.31 1.57 7.69
CA VAL A 106 -0.60 0.42 7.71
C VAL A 106 -2.00 0.83 7.26
N LYS A 107 -2.53 1.95 7.79
CA LYS A 107 -3.83 2.49 7.37
C LYS A 107 -3.88 2.77 5.87
N ASN A 108 -2.86 3.47 5.33
CA ASN A 108 -2.73 3.73 3.91
C ASN A 108 -2.67 2.43 3.08
N SER A 109 -1.93 1.42 3.58
CA SER A 109 -1.81 0.11 2.94
C SER A 109 -3.13 -0.65 2.89
N VAL A 110 -3.96 -0.56 3.94
CA VAL A 110 -5.33 -1.11 3.95
C VAL A 110 -6.20 -0.46 2.86
N TYR A 111 -6.07 0.87 2.70
CA TYR A 111 -6.80 1.62 1.67
C TYR A 111 -6.22 1.44 0.27
N GLY A 112 -4.98 0.96 0.14
CA GLY A 112 -4.27 0.88 -1.13
C GLY A 112 -3.88 2.26 -1.65
N GLU A 113 -3.52 3.18 -0.76
CA GLU A 113 -3.19 4.57 -1.08
C GLU A 113 -1.75 4.89 -0.79
N ASP A 114 -1.03 5.38 -1.79
CA ASP A 114 0.29 5.97 -1.62
C ASP A 114 0.26 7.07 -0.56
N TYR A 115 1.30 7.12 0.26
CA TYR A 115 1.48 8.17 1.25
C TYR A 115 2.39 9.24 0.70
N ASN A 116 1.90 10.48 0.63
CA ASN A 116 2.70 11.63 0.27
C ASN A 116 2.47 12.75 1.28
N GLU A 117 3.54 13.35 1.77
CA GLU A 117 3.47 14.56 2.60
C GLU A 117 4.53 15.58 2.20
N ARG A 118 4.27 16.83 2.59
CA ARG A 118 5.22 17.93 2.58
C ARG A 118 5.21 18.57 3.96
N ASP A 119 6.36 18.55 4.62
CA ASP A 119 6.55 19.07 5.98
C ASP A 119 5.48 18.59 6.96
N GLY A 120 5.18 17.28 6.88
CA GLY A 120 4.22 16.62 7.74
C GLY A 120 4.88 15.93 8.94
N LYS A 121 4.16 14.96 9.52
CA LYS A 121 4.61 14.27 10.74
C LYS A 121 5.87 13.44 10.51
N PHE A 122 6.05 12.87 9.31
CA PHE A 122 7.29 12.17 9.01
C PHE A 122 8.45 13.16 8.90
N ALA A 123 8.27 14.27 8.19
CA ALA A 123 9.26 15.32 8.07
C ALA A 123 9.72 15.82 9.45
N ASP A 124 8.77 16.10 10.35
CA ASP A 124 9.07 16.54 11.72
C ASP A 124 9.89 15.49 12.47
N ALA A 125 9.43 14.23 12.50
CA ALA A 125 10.14 13.15 13.16
C ALA A 125 11.54 12.90 12.58
N ILE A 126 11.70 13.07 11.27
CA ILE A 126 12.98 12.92 10.58
C ILE A 126 13.93 14.04 10.98
N LYS A 127 13.46 15.30 11.00
CA LYS A 127 14.23 16.50 11.40
C LYS A 127 14.82 16.36 12.81
N GLU A 128 14.12 15.66 13.71
CA GLU A 128 14.58 15.40 15.08
C GLU A 128 15.71 14.36 15.17
N THR A 129 15.96 13.59 14.12
CA THR A 129 17.00 12.55 14.13
C THR A 129 18.39 13.12 13.84
N SER A 130 19.42 12.55 14.47
CA SER A 130 20.82 12.88 14.13
C SER A 130 21.21 12.53 12.68
N LEU A 131 20.45 11.63 12.03
CA LEU A 131 20.62 11.28 10.62
C LEU A 131 20.26 12.44 9.69
N TYR A 132 19.36 13.34 10.10
CA TYR A 132 18.91 14.45 9.26
C TYR A 132 20.04 15.35 8.78
N ASN A 133 20.90 15.81 9.70
CA ASN A 133 22.05 16.66 9.36
C ASN A 133 23.03 15.95 8.40
N LYS A 134 23.18 14.63 8.56
CA LYS A 134 23.96 13.81 7.63
C LYS A 134 23.31 13.74 6.25
N MET A 135 21.98 13.68 6.15
CA MET A 135 21.29 13.70 4.85
C MET A 135 21.40 15.06 4.16
N LEU A 136 21.34 16.16 4.93
CA LEU A 136 21.51 17.51 4.40
C LEU A 136 22.90 17.77 3.81
N SER A 137 23.95 17.11 4.34
CA SER A 137 25.31 17.28 3.80
C SER A 137 25.52 16.60 2.45
N HIS A 138 24.65 15.66 2.04
CA HIS A 138 24.78 14.92 0.79
C HIS A 138 23.85 15.48 -0.29
N LYS A 139 24.34 16.47 -1.03
CA LYS A 139 23.54 17.21 -2.01
C LYS A 139 23.73 16.70 -3.45
N GLY A 140 22.65 16.78 -4.24
CA GLY A 140 22.69 16.54 -5.69
C GLY A 140 22.73 15.08 -6.14
N PHE A 141 22.68 14.12 -5.21
CA PHE A 141 22.73 12.70 -5.52
C PHE A 141 21.71 11.92 -4.69
N CYS A 142 21.16 10.85 -5.27
CA CYS A 142 20.31 9.92 -4.52
C CYS A 142 21.16 9.03 -3.63
N GLN A 143 20.81 8.95 -2.36
CA GLN A 143 21.53 8.19 -1.33
C GLN A 143 20.57 7.23 -0.61
N LYS A 144 21.12 6.14 -0.10
CA LYS A 144 20.37 5.14 0.70
C LYS A 144 20.73 5.28 2.17
N HIS A 145 19.72 5.30 3.01
CA HIS A 145 19.91 5.29 4.46
C HIS A 145 18.95 4.33 5.14
N ARG A 146 19.14 4.21 6.45
CA ARG A 146 18.23 3.46 7.30
C ARG A 146 18.02 4.15 8.63
N PHE A 147 16.80 4.09 9.14
CA PHE A 147 16.55 4.32 10.55
C PHE A 147 16.92 3.07 11.33
N THR A 148 17.47 3.23 12.53
CA THR A 148 17.64 2.14 13.50
C THR A 148 16.63 2.35 14.63
N ARG A 149 16.26 1.29 15.36
CA ARG A 149 15.38 1.41 16.52
C ARG A 149 15.84 2.45 17.53
N SER A 150 17.15 2.51 17.76
CA SER A 150 17.78 3.46 18.69
C SER A 150 17.71 4.90 18.20
N LEU A 151 17.60 5.13 16.88
CA LEU A 151 17.52 6.46 16.30
C LEU A 151 16.10 7.01 16.40
N ASN A 152 15.12 6.23 15.98
CA ASN A 152 13.70 6.50 16.18
C ASN A 152 12.92 5.19 15.94
N GLY A 153 12.21 4.72 16.96
CA GLY A 153 11.49 3.45 16.90
C GLY A 153 10.36 3.44 15.88
N ASP A 154 9.61 4.54 15.78
CA ASP A 154 8.47 4.64 14.87
C ASP A 154 8.91 4.75 13.40
N LEU A 155 9.89 5.61 13.10
CA LEU A 155 10.50 5.66 11.76
C LEU A 155 11.16 4.34 11.36
N PHE A 156 11.72 3.58 12.32
CA PHE A 156 12.24 2.24 12.06
C PHE A 156 11.14 1.26 11.62
N PHE A 157 9.94 1.35 12.20
CA PHE A 157 8.81 0.49 11.82
C PHE A 157 8.02 1.00 10.61
N ALA A 158 8.12 2.30 10.31
CA ALA A 158 7.44 2.91 9.18
C ALA A 158 8.29 2.86 7.88
N ILE A 159 9.50 3.42 7.90
CA ILE A 159 10.38 3.60 6.72
C ILE A 159 11.82 3.18 7.02
N ASN A 160 12.03 1.92 7.43
CA ASN A 160 13.35 1.44 7.89
C ASN A 160 14.48 1.74 6.90
N LYS A 161 14.28 1.40 5.61
CA LYS A 161 15.31 1.50 4.56
C LYS A 161 14.79 2.31 3.40
N PHE A 162 15.23 3.56 3.33
CA PHE A 162 14.71 4.51 2.38
C PHE A 162 15.81 5.08 1.48
N LYS A 163 15.37 5.68 0.38
CA LYS A 163 16.21 6.54 -0.44
C LYS A 163 15.87 7.99 -0.15
N HIS A 164 16.85 8.87 -0.28
CA HIS A 164 16.60 10.30 -0.26
C HIS A 164 17.38 11.01 -1.35
N TYR A 165 16.94 12.21 -1.65
CA TYR A 165 17.60 13.17 -2.52
C TYR A 165 17.52 14.55 -1.86
N THR A 166 18.68 15.15 -1.58
CA THR A 166 18.77 16.55 -1.13
C THR A 166 19.13 17.43 -2.31
N TYR A 167 18.38 18.51 -2.53
CA TYR A 167 18.60 19.38 -3.67
C TYR A 167 19.95 20.12 -3.56
N TYR A 168 20.59 20.39 -4.71
CA TYR A 168 21.93 20.99 -4.72
C TYR A 168 21.95 22.45 -4.21
N ASN A 169 21.00 23.26 -4.68
CA ASN A 169 20.96 24.70 -4.42
C ASN A 169 20.06 25.13 -3.26
N ARG A 170 19.44 24.17 -2.55
CA ARG A 170 18.53 24.43 -1.42
C ARG A 170 18.72 23.36 -0.35
N ASN A 171 18.13 23.54 0.81
CA ASN A 171 18.17 22.55 1.88
C ASN A 171 16.93 21.65 1.90
N ASP A 172 16.15 21.68 0.82
CA ASP A 172 15.01 20.80 0.65
C ASP A 172 15.48 19.37 0.37
N MET A 173 14.67 18.41 0.80
CA MET A 173 14.94 16.99 0.69
C MET A 173 13.67 16.24 0.29
N TYR A 174 13.83 15.23 -0.55
CA TYR A 174 12.77 14.28 -0.87
C TYR A 174 13.21 12.88 -0.45
N ILE A 175 12.45 12.28 0.46
CA ILE A 175 12.61 10.91 0.93
C ILE A 175 11.56 10.05 0.24
N PHE A 176 11.96 8.88 -0.23
CA PHE A 176 11.06 7.95 -0.89
C PHE A 176 11.38 6.50 -0.57
N ASP A 177 10.31 5.71 -0.43
CA ASP A 177 10.35 4.29 -0.10
C ASP A 177 9.13 3.56 -0.69
N THR A 178 9.10 2.24 -0.57
CA THR A 178 7.92 1.41 -0.79
C THR A 178 7.64 0.65 0.49
N PHE A 179 6.53 0.98 1.15
CA PHE A 179 6.07 0.25 2.31
C PHE A 179 5.35 -1.00 1.85
N ASP A 180 5.94 -2.16 2.11
CA ASP A 180 5.37 -3.47 1.82
C ASP A 180 5.43 -4.33 3.09
N PHE A 181 4.31 -4.33 3.81
CA PHE A 181 4.18 -5.07 5.06
C PHE A 181 4.51 -6.56 4.92
N ALA A 182 4.20 -7.17 3.77
CA ALA A 182 4.39 -8.59 3.54
C ALA A 182 5.85 -8.96 3.25
N ALA A 183 6.57 -8.09 2.53
CA ALA A 183 8.01 -8.26 2.31
C ALA A 183 8.84 -8.00 3.57
N ASP A 184 8.29 -7.21 4.50
CA ASP A 184 8.99 -6.67 5.67
C ASP A 184 8.75 -7.44 6.98
N TYR A 185 8.32 -8.71 6.91
CA TYR A 185 8.12 -9.61 8.05
C TYR A 185 9.35 -9.81 8.95
N LYS A 186 10.54 -9.36 8.51
CA LYS A 186 11.83 -9.50 9.23
C LYS A 186 12.04 -8.46 10.33
N TYR A 187 11.21 -7.42 10.40
CA TYR A 187 11.26 -6.49 11.52
C TYR A 187 10.60 -7.17 12.71
N ASP A 188 11.33 -7.34 13.83
CA ASP A 188 10.79 -7.74 15.14
C ASP A 188 9.58 -6.84 15.44
N ASN A 189 8.39 -7.30 15.09
CA ASN A 189 7.34 -6.37 14.71
C ASN A 189 6.73 -5.76 15.97
N VAL A 190 6.69 -4.43 16.09
CA VAL A 190 6.15 -3.75 17.27
C VAL A 190 4.75 -4.25 17.61
N PHE A 191 3.94 -4.53 16.57
CA PHE A 191 2.58 -5.00 16.69
C PHE A 191 2.46 -6.34 17.44
N VAL A 192 3.51 -7.18 17.47
CA VAL A 192 3.54 -8.45 18.24
C VAL A 192 3.26 -8.20 19.73
N SER A 193 3.79 -7.10 20.27
CA SER A 193 3.70 -6.81 21.71
C SER A 193 2.46 -6.03 22.12
N ILE A 194 1.77 -5.41 21.15
CA ILE A 194 0.67 -4.47 21.43
C ILE A 194 -0.66 -4.90 20.81
N VAL A 195 -0.68 -5.82 19.85
CA VAL A 195 -1.91 -6.31 19.22
C VAL A 195 -2.18 -7.75 19.63
N ASN A 196 -3.33 -7.97 20.25
CA ASN A 196 -3.80 -9.31 20.55
C ASN A 196 -4.13 -10.06 19.25
N ASN A 197 -3.90 -11.37 19.24
CA ASN A 197 -4.07 -12.21 18.04
C ASN A 197 -3.22 -11.75 16.85
N TRP A 198 -2.05 -11.14 17.11
CA TRP A 198 -1.13 -10.70 16.06
C TRP A 198 -0.82 -11.80 15.03
N ALA A 199 -0.62 -13.04 15.49
CA ALA A 199 -0.36 -14.19 14.62
C ALA A 199 -1.46 -14.39 13.57
N PHE A 200 -2.73 -14.20 13.95
CA PHE A 200 -3.88 -14.29 13.05
C PHE A 200 -3.86 -13.18 11.99
N LEU A 201 -3.59 -11.93 12.39
CA LEU A 201 -3.48 -10.82 11.43
C LEU A 201 -2.35 -11.05 10.43
N ASN A 202 -1.19 -11.52 10.93
CA ASN A 202 -0.01 -11.75 10.11
C ASN A 202 -0.24 -12.86 9.08
N GLN A 203 -0.93 -13.95 9.43
CA GLN A 203 -1.35 -14.97 8.45
C GLN A 203 -2.24 -14.39 7.34
N ASN A 204 -2.94 -13.30 7.63
CA ASN A 204 -3.87 -12.62 6.75
C ASN A 204 -3.32 -11.31 6.16
N MET A 205 -1.99 -11.11 6.15
CA MET A 205 -1.35 -9.89 5.63
C MET A 205 -1.63 -9.61 4.14
N HIS A 206 -2.06 -10.62 3.37
CA HIS A 206 -2.35 -10.52 1.93
C HIS A 206 -3.46 -9.51 1.58
N VAL A 207 -4.21 -9.01 2.57
CA VAL A 207 -5.21 -7.94 2.38
C VAL A 207 -4.61 -6.54 2.34
N LEU A 208 -3.34 -6.40 2.75
CA LEU A 208 -2.56 -5.18 2.70
C LEU A 208 -1.94 -5.01 1.31
N ASN A 209 -1.77 -3.76 0.90
CA ASN A 209 -1.19 -3.41 -0.39
C ASN A 209 0.19 -2.77 -0.19
N PRO A 210 1.19 -3.11 -1.00
CA PRO A 210 2.39 -2.29 -1.12
C PRO A 210 2.00 -0.87 -1.55
N ILE A 211 2.53 0.13 -0.86
CA ILE A 211 2.27 1.55 -1.16
C ILE A 211 3.58 2.31 -1.33
N LYS A 212 3.58 3.32 -2.19
CA LYS A 212 4.71 4.26 -2.29
C LYS A 212 4.63 5.27 -1.16
N VAL A 213 5.79 5.64 -0.64
CA VAL A 213 5.94 6.65 0.39
C VAL A 213 6.80 7.77 -0.18
N GLY A 214 6.31 9.00 -0.13
CA GLY A 214 7.01 10.22 -0.53
C GLY A 214 6.93 11.28 0.57
N ILE A 215 8.07 11.78 1.02
CA ILE A 215 8.15 12.77 2.09
C ILE A 215 9.02 13.91 1.59
N GLU A 216 8.42 15.08 1.43
CA GLU A 216 9.13 16.31 1.10
C GLU A 216 9.39 17.11 2.38
N ILE A 217 10.63 17.50 2.58
CA ILE A 217 11.09 18.34 3.68
C ILE A 217 11.61 19.64 3.07
N THR A 218 11.06 20.78 3.49
CA THR A 218 11.56 22.10 3.11
C THR A 218 12.28 22.78 4.28
N ASN A 219 13.30 23.57 3.96
CA ASN A 219 14.10 24.35 4.92
C ASN A 219 14.28 25.78 4.45
#